data_AF-A0A357ZY74-F1
#
_entry.id   AF-A0A357ZY74-F1
#
_cell.length_a   1.000
_cell.length_b   1.000
_cell.length_c   1.000
_cell.angle_alpha   90.00
_cell.angle_beta   90.00
_cell.angle_gamma   90.00
#
_symmetry.space_group_name_H-M   'P 1'
#
loop_
_entity.id
_entity.type
_entity.pdbx_description
1 polymer ?
#
loop_
_entity_poly.entity_id
_entity_poly.type
_entity_poly.pdbx_seq_one_letter_code
_entity_poly.pdbx_strand_id
1 'polypeptide(L)' 'MDAQEWLTTFADRLGLGPLEQADIDALLDLASVAAHTSERLAAPLTCFLVGRSGISPAEAKAIADEIAAT' A
#
# COMPACT_ATOMS: atom_id res chain seq x y z
N MET A 1 -1.70 -3.65 21.50
CA MET A 1 -1.94 -4.15 20.15
C MET A 1 -0.81 -3.65 19.28
N ASP A 2 -0.07 -4.55 18.65
CA ASP A 2 0.93 -4.18 17.65
C ASP A 2 0.29 -3.88 16.28
N ALA A 3 1.12 -3.56 15.28
CA ALA A 3 0.63 -3.21 13.94
C ALA A 3 -0.06 -4.40 13.24
N GLN A 4 0.44 -5.63 13.41
CA GLN A 4 -0.11 -6.82 12.77
C GLN A 4 -1.47 -7.18 13.37
N GLU A 5 -1.57 -7.14 14.70
CA GLU A 5 -2.83 -7.33 15.42
C GLU A 5 -3.87 -6.25 15.04
N TRP A 6 -3.42 -5.00 14.88
CA TRP A 6 -4.30 -3.91 14.43
C TRP A 6 -4.84 -4.14 13.02
N LEU A 7 -3.96 -4.46 12.06
CA LEU A 7 -4.34 -4.68 10.67
C LEU A 7 -5.27 -5.87 10.51
N THR A 8 -4.98 -6.99 11.18
CA THR A 8 -5.84 -8.18 11.18
C THR A 8 -7.24 -7.83 11.69
N THR A 9 -7.32 -7.20 12.87
CA THR A 9 -8.60 -6.79 13.48
C THR A 9 -9.39 -5.84 12.57
N PHE A 10 -8.70 -4.92 11.92
CA PHE A 10 -9.35 -3.94 11.04
C PHE A 10 -9.86 -4.61 9.75
N ALA A 11 -9.06 -5.46 9.12
CA ALA A 11 -9.43 -6.16 7.90
C ALA A 11 -10.59 -7.15 8.13
N ASP A 12 -10.62 -7.83 9.28
CA ASP A 12 -11.75 -8.67 9.69
C ASP A 12 -13.06 -7.86 9.82
N ARG A 13 -13.00 -6.66 10.41
CA ARG A 13 -14.17 -5.76 10.50
C ARG A 13 -14.67 -5.25 9.16
N LEU A 14 -13.80 -5.21 8.15
CA LEU A 14 -14.14 -4.89 6.77
C LEU A 14 -14.63 -6.12 5.97
N GLY A 15 -14.52 -7.33 6.53
CA GLY A 15 -14.86 -8.57 5.83
C GLY A 15 -13.86 -8.97 4.74
N LEU A 16 -12.61 -8.49 4.83
CA LEU A 16 -11.57 -8.69 3.82
C LEU A 16 -10.61 -9.85 4.14
N GLY A 17 -10.56 -10.29 5.40
CA GLY A 17 -9.56 -11.25 5.88
C GLY A 17 -8.17 -10.65 6.03
N PRO A 18 -7.19 -11.42 6.53
CA PRO A 18 -5.83 -10.92 6.76
C PRO A 18 -5.13 -10.57 5.43
N LEU A 19 -4.24 -9.57 5.49
CA LEU A 19 -3.37 -9.23 4.37
C LEU A 19 -2.21 -10.24 4.28
N GLU A 20 -1.87 -10.64 3.06
CA GLU A 20 -0.68 -11.44 2.79
C GLU A 20 0.60 -10.61 3.02
N GLN A 21 1.65 -11.21 3.57
CA GLN A 21 2.89 -10.48 3.88
C GLN A 21 3.52 -9.83 2.63
N ALA A 22 3.45 -10.50 1.47
CA ALA A 22 3.95 -9.97 0.22
C ALA A 22 3.21 -8.70 -0.24
N ASP A 23 1.90 -8.62 0.01
CA ASP A 23 1.08 -7.45 -0.31
C ASP A 23 1.41 -6.28 0.64
N ILE A 24 1.67 -6.58 1.91
CA ILE A 24 2.13 -5.57 2.88
C ILE A 24 3.48 -4.99 2.42
N ASP A 25 4.45 -5.84 2.10
CA ASP A 25 5.79 -5.41 1.70
C ASP A 25 5.73 -4.55 0.42
N ALA A 26 5.01 -5.01 -0.60
CA ALA A 26 4.84 -4.26 -1.84
C ALA A 26 4.14 -2.90 -1.63
N LEU A 27 3.12 -2.83 -0.77
CA LEU A 27 2.40 -1.59 -0.49
C LEU A 27 3.26 -0.60 0.31
N LEU A 28 4.08 -1.09 1.25
CA LEU A 28 5.03 -0.27 2.01
C LEU A 28 6.16 0.25 1.13
N ASP A 29 6.68 -0.57 0.22
CA ASP A 29 7.66 -0.13 -0.77
C ASP A 29 7.10 0.92 -1.72
N LEU A 30 5.84 0.76 -2.17
CA LEU A 30 5.14 1.76 -2.98
C LEU A 30 4.96 3.08 -2.21
N ALA A 31 4.55 3.01 -0.93
CA ALA A 31 4.43 4.19 -0.08
C ALA A 31 5.78 4.90 0.09
N SER A 32 6.85 4.13 0.24
CA SER A 32 8.23 4.65 0.30
C SER A 32 8.60 5.40 -0.98
N VAL A 33 8.37 4.81 -2.17
CA VAL A 33 8.62 5.48 -3.45
C VAL A 33 7.83 6.80 -3.54
N ALA A 34 6.53 6.77 -3.26
CA ALA A 34 5.68 7.95 -3.32
C ALA A 34 6.15 9.08 -2.37
N ALA A 35 6.57 8.74 -1.15
CA ALA A 35 7.07 9.72 -0.18
C ALA A 35 8.42 10.34 -0.58
N HIS A 36 9.29 9.58 -1.25
CA HIS A 36 10.62 10.04 -1.66
C HIS A 36 10.61 10.84 -2.96
N THR A 37 9.74 10.47 -3.91
CA THR A 37 9.65 11.09 -5.24
C THR A 37 8.72 12.32 -5.25
N SER A 38 7.84 12.44 -4.25
CA SER A 38 6.88 13.55 -4.13
C SER A 38 6.99 14.19 -2.73
N GLU A 39 5.87 14.35 -2.04
CA GLU A 39 5.80 14.77 -0.64
C GLU A 39 5.30 13.63 0.25
N ARG A 40 5.54 13.70 1.56
CA ARG A 40 5.06 12.68 2.52
C ARG A 40 3.55 12.43 2.45
N LEU A 41 2.77 13.44 2.04
CA LEU A 41 1.33 13.32 1.80
C LEU A 41 0.98 12.26 0.73
N ALA A 42 1.85 12.06 -0.26
CA ALA A 42 1.60 11.16 -1.37
C ALA A 42 1.53 9.68 -0.96
N ALA A 43 2.29 9.27 0.07
CA ALA A 43 2.33 7.88 0.53
C ALA A 43 0.93 7.33 0.91
N PRO A 44 0.20 7.89 1.90
CA PRO A 44 -1.10 7.37 2.29
C PRO A 44 -2.17 7.54 1.19
N LEU A 45 -2.10 8.60 0.39
CA LEU A 45 -3.06 8.83 -0.71
C LEU A 45 -2.84 7.82 -1.85
N THR A 46 -1.60 7.45 -2.13
CA THR A 46 -1.28 6.41 -3.13
C THR A 46 -1.83 5.07 -2.66
N CYS A 47 -1.57 4.65 -1.42
CA CYS A 47 -2.13 3.40 -0.87
C CYS A 47 -3.67 3.38 -0.92
N PHE A 48 -4.33 4.51 -0.63
CA PHE A 48 -5.77 4.64 -0.78
C PHE A 48 -6.24 4.44 -2.23
N LEU A 49 -5.52 5.01 -3.21
CA LEU A 49 -5.83 4.83 -4.63
C LEU A 49 -5.65 3.37 -5.09
N VAL A 50 -4.65 2.65 -4.57
CA VAL A 50 -4.48 1.20 -4.83
C VAL A 50 -5.70 0.42 -4.35
N GLY A 51 -6.13 0.65 -3.11
CA GLY A 51 -7.35 0.01 -2.59
C GLY A 51 -8.61 0.36 -3.39
N ARG A 52 -8.66 1.56 -4.00
CA ARG A 52 -9.76 2.02 -4.84
C ARG A 52 -9.75 1.50 -6.27
N SER A 53 -8.60 1.12 -6.81
CA SER A 53 -8.47 0.63 -8.18
C SER A 53 -8.71 -0.87 -8.28
N GLY A 54 -8.50 -1.62 -7.20
CA GLY A 54 -8.68 -3.07 -7.16
C GLY A 54 -7.56 -3.86 -7.83
N ILE A 55 -6.45 -3.22 -8.20
CA ILE A 55 -5.24 -3.90 -8.68
C ILE A 55 -4.39 -4.36 -7.49
N SER A 56 -3.49 -5.31 -7.72
CA SER A 56 -2.59 -5.78 -6.67
C SER A 56 -1.56 -4.71 -6.25
N PRO A 57 -1.08 -4.71 -5.00
CA PRO A 57 0.01 -3.85 -4.57
C PRO A 57 1.28 -3.98 -5.43
N ALA A 58 1.58 -5.19 -5.94
CA ALA A 58 2.69 -5.44 -6.83
C ALA A 58 2.54 -4.72 -8.19
N GLU A 59 1.36 -4.78 -8.81
CA GLU A 59 1.08 -4.05 -10.05
C GLU A 59 1.13 -2.53 -9.82
N ALA A 60 0.58 -2.05 -8.71
CA ALA A 60 0.65 -0.63 -8.36
C ALA A 60 2.10 -0.15 -8.11
N LYS A 61 2.93 -0.98 -7.48
CA LYS A 61 4.35 -0.70 -7.24
C LYS A 61 5.12 -0.50 -8.55
N ALA A 62 4.86 -1.35 -9.55
CA ALA A 62 5.47 -1.20 -10.87
C ALA A 62 5.15 0.16 -11.51
N ILE A 63 3.89 0.61 -11.41
CA ILE A 63 3.48 1.94 -11.90
C ILE A 63 4.20 3.06 -11.14
N ALA A 64 4.33 2.94 -9.81
CA ALA A 64 5.04 3.94 -9.01
C ALA A 64 6.53 4.03 -9.38
N ASP A 65 7.17 2.90 -9.69
CA ASP A 65 8.56 2.85 -10.16
C ASP A 65 8.75 3.52 -11.53
N GLU A 66 7.81 3.30 -12.46
CA GLU A 66 7.83 3.98 -13.77
C GLU A 66 7.72 5.50 -13.62
N ILE A 67 6.85 5.99 -12.72
CA ILE A 67 6.72 7.41 -12.41
C ILE A 67 8.02 7.96 -11.79
N ALA A 68 8.64 7.23 -10.86
CA ALA A 68 9.88 7.66 -10.20
C ALA A 68 11.11 7.66 -11.11
N ALA A 69 11.05 6.96 -12.25
CA ALA A 69 12.10 6.96 -13.25
C ALA A 69 12.01 8.14 -14.26
N THR A 70 10.97 8.98 -14.17
CA THR A 70 10.75 10.16 -15.03
C THR A 70 11.39 11.41 -14.43
#